data_AF-A6V6R4-F1
#
_entry.id   AF-A6V6R4-F1
#
_cell.length_a   1.000
_cell.length_b   1.000
_cell.length_c   1.000
_cell.angle_alpha   90.00
_cell.angle_beta   90.00
_cell.angle_gamma   90.00
#
_symmetry.space_group_name_H-M   'P 1'
#
loop_
_entity.id
_entity.type
_entity.pdbx_description
1 polymer ?
#
loop_
_entity_poly.entity_id
_entity_poly.type
_entity_poly.pdbx_seq_one_letter_code
_entity_poly.pdbx_strand_id
1 'polypeptide(L)'
;MIPDIDSRLSRNILKSISYGLPLAEVVPDHTYAQLETRLGELKRRYLELRISHGARELPFSNYLFYLILQSRHQEFDFKLRQGNSVVTNIHRFKSKGRIPSLTTLLLADAVNAKSELELKHPDIPQLDRHARDIERWLAAGNVMPPSERALRGLVEALERAAGEGRPLHLVSAVCPDYSHSSDAEGKPRYTFERVGDQPGLAGAKLVSAGQAVAELARARQVEIRHAILGGEFEYLSFNRTPATGETREGFLGKVERQLERIAGALPCPAATCSFFEMCGGEDGWHRAHGEIVQRLEQGDYGQTGLDYPALESIFLSRLPLYEKWFASQSREQIRASFISQAAEYALMGKLFGERFDNFVVLAVDHYRMEPFYSFFATVPTLYIRTDYL
;
A
#
# COMPACT_ATOMS: atom_id res chain seq x y z
N MET A 1 14.40 31.27 14.78
CA MET A 1 13.95 30.90 13.42
C MET A 1 15.11 31.16 12.47
N ILE A 2 15.48 30.20 11.62
CA ILE A 2 16.62 30.37 10.70
C ILE A 2 16.16 31.21 9.50
N PRO A 3 16.88 32.28 9.12
CA PRO A 3 16.58 33.04 7.91
C PRO A 3 16.67 32.13 6.68
N ASP A 4 15.92 32.44 5.62
CA ASP A 4 15.92 31.61 4.41
C ASP A 4 17.27 31.73 3.69
N ILE A 5 18.09 30.69 3.76
CA ILE A 5 19.42 30.66 3.12
C ILE A 5 19.24 30.06 1.74
N ASP A 6 19.33 30.88 0.70
CA ASP A 6 19.24 30.39 -0.68
C ASP A 6 20.43 29.48 -1.08
N SER A 7 20.31 28.81 -2.23
CA SER A 7 21.33 27.87 -2.71
C SER A 7 22.67 28.52 -3.07
N ARG A 8 22.72 29.82 -3.37
CA ARG A 8 23.96 30.54 -3.67
C ARG A 8 24.69 30.87 -2.37
N LEU A 9 24.01 31.48 -1.41
CA LEU A 9 24.55 31.79 -0.09
C LEU A 9 24.97 30.51 0.64
N SER A 10 24.15 29.45 0.57
CA SER A 10 24.50 28.14 1.13
C SER A 10 25.82 27.61 0.56
N ARG A 11 26.02 27.63 -0.77
CA ARG A 11 27.29 27.20 -1.38
C ARG A 11 28.47 28.02 -0.89
N ASN A 12 28.32 29.34 -0.77
CA ASN A 12 29.41 30.18 -0.33
C ASN A 12 29.77 29.94 1.15
N ILE A 13 28.78 29.81 2.02
CA ILE A 13 28.99 29.47 3.45
C ILE A 13 29.77 28.16 3.59
N LEU A 14 29.32 27.12 2.88
CA LEU A 14 29.94 25.79 2.97
C LEU A 14 31.36 25.82 2.43
N LYS A 15 31.63 26.53 1.33
CA LYS A 15 32.98 26.76 0.83
C LYS A 15 33.85 27.49 1.86
N SER A 16 33.34 28.54 2.49
CA SER A 16 34.11 29.27 3.51
C SER A 16 34.50 28.36 4.68
N ILE A 17 33.60 27.49 5.12
CA ILE A 17 33.91 26.49 6.16
C ILE A 17 34.96 25.50 5.64
N SER A 18 34.78 24.94 4.43
CA SER A 18 35.69 23.95 3.86
C SER A 18 37.11 24.46 3.61
N TYR A 19 37.24 25.71 3.16
CA TYR A 19 38.53 26.34 2.82
C TYR A 19 39.09 27.22 3.93
N GLY A 20 38.39 27.35 5.06
CA GLY A 20 38.83 28.18 6.19
C GLY A 20 38.72 29.68 5.95
N LEU A 21 37.91 30.13 4.99
CA LEU A 21 37.70 31.54 4.70
C LEU A 21 36.86 32.23 5.79
N PRO A 22 37.00 33.54 6.00
CA PRO A 22 36.17 34.30 6.92
C PRO A 22 34.68 34.23 6.54
N LEU A 23 33.82 33.86 7.49
CA LEU A 23 32.37 33.77 7.25
C LEU A 23 31.71 35.15 7.17
N ALA A 24 32.23 36.13 7.90
CA ALA A 24 31.74 37.51 7.90
C ALA A 24 31.87 38.20 6.52
N GLU A 25 32.80 37.76 5.66
CA GLU A 25 32.97 38.30 4.31
C GLU A 25 31.95 37.75 3.31
N VAL A 26 31.24 36.69 3.68
CA VAL A 26 30.42 35.88 2.77
C VAL A 26 28.94 35.87 3.15
N VAL A 27 28.64 36.07 4.44
CA VAL A 27 27.28 36.11 4.96
C VAL A 27 26.90 37.57 5.23
N PRO A 28 25.77 38.08 4.72
CA PRO A 28 25.33 39.44 5.00
C PRO A 28 25.28 39.72 6.51
N ASP A 29 25.76 40.88 6.97
CA ASP A 29 25.96 41.21 8.40
C ASP A 29 24.76 40.88 9.29
N HIS A 30 23.56 41.26 8.87
CA HIS A 30 22.32 41.00 9.61
C HIS A 30 22.00 39.50 9.74
N THR A 31 22.34 38.69 8.72
CA THR A 31 22.17 37.24 8.73
C THR A 31 23.29 36.57 9.54
N TYR A 32 24.52 37.09 9.43
CA TYR A 32 25.67 36.59 10.16
C TYR A 32 25.48 36.75 11.67
N ALA A 33 25.07 37.94 12.13
CA ALA A 33 24.81 38.21 13.55
C ALA A 33 23.75 37.25 14.14
N GLN A 34 22.76 36.84 13.35
CA GLN A 34 21.72 35.89 13.77
C GLN A 34 22.20 34.44 13.82
N LEU A 35 23.23 34.09 13.04
CA LEU A 35 23.67 32.71 12.82
C LEU A 35 25.07 32.42 13.33
N GLU A 36 25.80 33.42 13.84
CA GLU A 36 27.22 33.34 14.18
C GLU A 36 27.52 32.12 15.06
N THR A 37 26.78 31.95 16.16
CA THR A 37 26.97 30.79 17.06
C THR A 37 26.78 29.46 16.34
N ARG A 38 25.72 29.33 15.52
CA ARG A 38 25.41 28.07 14.80
C ARG A 38 26.42 27.79 13.69
N LEU A 39 26.86 28.83 12.98
CA LEU A 39 27.90 28.73 11.96
C LEU A 39 29.26 28.40 12.55
N GLY A 40 29.58 28.97 13.71
CA GLY A 40 30.78 28.64 14.49
C GLY A 40 30.79 27.18 14.94
N GLU A 41 29.65 26.69 15.45
CA GLU A 41 29.51 25.27 15.81
C GLU A 41 29.64 24.35 14.59
N LEU A 42 28.99 24.68 13.47
CA LEU A 42 29.09 23.92 12.24
C LEU A 42 30.53 23.86 11.73
N LYS A 43 31.25 24.99 11.76
CA LYS A 43 32.67 25.07 11.40
C LYS A 43 33.52 24.16 12.29
N ARG A 44 33.30 24.21 13.61
CA ARG A 44 34.01 23.35 14.57
C ARG A 44 33.79 21.86 14.29
N ARG A 45 32.53 21.43 14.12
CA ARG A 45 32.18 20.03 13.79
C ARG A 45 32.80 19.57 12.48
N TYR A 46 32.80 20.44 11.46
CA TYR A 46 33.45 20.13 10.18
C TYR A 46 34.96 19.92 10.33
N LEU A 47 35.63 20.79 11.10
CA LEU A 47 37.06 20.67 11.35
C LEU A 47 37.40 19.39 12.15
N GLU A 48 36.61 19.05 13.17
CA GLU A 48 36.74 17.80 13.92
C GLU A 48 36.67 16.58 12.98
N LEU A 49 35.64 16.50 12.13
CA LEU A 49 35.53 15.44 11.13
C LEU A 49 36.65 15.45 10.10
N ARG A 50 37.12 16.63 9.67
CA ARG A 50 38.24 16.73 8.72
C ARG A 50 39.54 16.22 9.33
N ILE A 51 39.81 16.52 10.60
CA ILE A 51 40.96 16.00 11.35
C ILE A 51 40.86 14.48 11.45
N SER A 52 39.69 13.94 11.86
CA SER A 52 39.47 12.50 11.95
C SER A 52 39.59 11.76 10.60
N HIS A 53 39.16 12.40 9.51
CA HIS A 53 39.29 11.84 8.15
C HIS A 53 40.73 11.86 7.61
N GLY A 54 41.58 12.75 8.16
CA GLY A 54 42.98 12.88 7.78
C GLY A 54 43.18 13.48 6.37
N ALA A 55 44.37 13.24 5.81
CA ALA A 55 44.78 13.78 4.51
C ALA A 55 44.13 13.10 3.29
N ARG A 56 43.18 12.17 3.51
CA ARG A 56 42.48 11.46 2.43
C ARG A 56 41.64 12.42 1.60
N GLU A 57 41.56 12.13 0.31
CA GLU A 57 40.69 12.83 -0.61
C GLU A 57 39.23 12.53 -0.28
N LEU A 58 38.39 13.56 -0.27
CA LEU A 58 36.97 13.40 -0.04
C LEU A 58 36.30 12.82 -1.28
N PRO A 59 35.36 11.86 -1.15
CA PRO A 59 34.63 11.33 -2.30
C PRO A 59 33.90 12.41 -3.11
N PHE A 60 33.50 13.51 -2.46
CA PHE A 60 32.92 14.70 -3.06
C PHE A 60 32.98 15.88 -2.06
N SER A 61 32.79 17.11 -2.55
CA SER A 61 32.97 18.35 -1.77
C SER A 61 32.12 18.45 -0.50
N ASN A 62 30.88 17.97 -0.55
CA ASN A 62 29.93 18.03 0.58
C ASN A 62 29.99 16.82 1.52
N TYR A 63 30.93 15.89 1.35
CA TYR A 63 30.92 14.59 2.05
C TYR A 63 30.86 14.73 3.58
N LEU A 64 31.75 15.53 4.17
CA LEU A 64 31.76 15.72 5.62
C LEU A 64 30.50 16.44 6.12
N PHE A 65 29.95 17.36 5.34
CA PHE A 65 28.67 17.99 5.67
C PHE A 65 27.52 16.99 5.66
N TYR A 66 27.51 16.02 4.75
CA TYR A 66 26.49 14.97 4.73
C TYR A 66 26.62 14.05 5.94
N LEU A 67 27.83 13.76 6.42
CA LEU A 67 28.02 13.03 7.69
C LEU A 67 27.51 13.83 8.90
N ILE A 68 27.74 15.15 8.93
CA ILE A 68 27.15 16.01 9.97
C ILE A 68 25.63 15.96 9.89
N LEU A 69 25.07 16.02 8.68
CA LEU A 69 23.63 16.01 8.49
C LEU A 69 23.00 14.68 8.90
N GLN A 70 23.63 13.56 8.56
CA GLN A 70 23.20 12.21 8.95
C GLN A 70 23.26 11.99 10.48
N SER A 71 24.22 12.62 11.16
CA SER A 71 24.28 12.57 12.64
C SER A 71 23.25 13.48 13.33
N ARG A 72 22.71 14.48 12.63
CA ARG A 72 21.68 15.40 13.17
C ARG A 72 20.26 14.95 12.84
N HIS A 73 20.04 14.40 11.64
CA HIS A 73 18.72 14.04 11.13
C HIS A 73 18.76 12.57 10.71
N GLN A 74 18.13 11.70 11.51
CA GLN A 74 18.14 10.25 11.27
C GLN A 74 17.51 9.87 9.92
N GLU A 75 16.56 10.68 9.44
CA GLU A 75 15.92 10.48 8.14
C GLU A 75 16.81 10.86 6.96
N PHE A 76 17.93 11.58 7.13
CA PHE A 76 18.80 11.94 6.02
C PHE A 76 19.70 10.76 5.64
N ASP A 77 19.71 10.44 4.35
CA ASP A 77 20.58 9.40 3.78
C ASP A 77 21.18 9.85 2.44
N PHE A 78 22.37 9.33 2.15
CA PHE A 78 23.03 9.54 0.87
C PHE A 78 23.81 8.29 0.43
N LYS A 79 23.85 8.06 -0.89
CA LYS A 79 24.54 6.92 -1.49
C LYS A 79 25.49 7.39 -2.59
N LEU A 80 26.68 6.83 -2.59
CA LEU A 80 27.65 6.96 -3.67
C LEU A 80 27.23 6.03 -4.81
N ARG A 81 27.11 6.58 -6.03
CA ARG A 81 26.94 5.81 -7.27
C ARG A 81 28.30 5.69 -7.97
N GLN A 82 28.41 4.70 -8.87
CA GLN A 82 29.57 4.58 -9.74
C GLN A 82 29.80 5.91 -10.50
N GLY A 83 31.05 6.36 -10.57
CA GLY A 83 31.43 7.62 -11.24
C GLY A 83 31.31 8.90 -10.38
N ASN A 84 31.53 8.82 -9.07
CA ASN A 84 31.51 9.97 -8.13
C ASN A 84 30.18 10.77 -8.08
N SER A 85 29.08 10.19 -8.57
CA SER A 85 27.77 10.81 -8.42
C SER A 85 27.16 10.46 -7.07
N VAL A 86 26.47 11.42 -6.44
CA VAL A 86 25.86 11.26 -5.12
C VAL A 86 24.35 11.39 -5.25
N VAL A 87 23.63 10.41 -4.71
CA VAL A 87 22.18 10.50 -4.54
C VAL A 87 21.89 10.82 -3.09
N THR A 88 20.99 11.77 -2.87
CA THR A 88 20.51 12.13 -1.53
C THR A 88 19.00 12.10 -1.49
N ASN A 89 18.46 11.91 -0.30
CA ASN A 89 17.02 12.07 -0.06
C ASN A 89 16.65 13.48 0.40
N ILE A 90 17.48 14.50 0.12
CA ILE A 90 17.28 15.89 0.56
C ILE A 90 15.92 16.46 0.14
N HIS A 91 15.36 15.96 -0.97
CA HIS A 91 14.05 16.36 -1.50
C HIS A 91 12.87 16.05 -0.56
N ARG A 92 13.06 15.12 0.38
CA ARG A 92 12.09 14.78 1.43
C ARG A 92 11.96 15.86 2.50
N PHE A 93 13.00 16.64 2.71
CA PHE A 93 12.99 17.71 3.70
C PHE A 93 12.26 18.93 3.15
N LYS A 94 11.38 19.53 3.94
CA LYS A 94 10.68 20.77 3.57
C LYS A 94 10.84 21.84 4.64
N SER A 95 11.13 23.07 4.21
CA SER A 95 11.07 24.28 5.03
C SER A 95 10.23 25.30 4.28
N LYS A 96 9.17 25.81 4.91
CA LYS A 96 8.20 26.73 4.28
C LYS A 96 7.72 26.26 2.89
N GLY A 97 7.47 24.95 2.76
CA GLY A 97 7.01 24.32 1.51
C GLY A 97 8.07 24.10 0.42
N ARG A 98 9.32 24.53 0.62
CA ARG A 98 10.41 24.36 -0.35
C ARG A 98 11.45 23.37 0.15
N ILE A 99 12.25 22.81 -0.78
CA ILE A 99 13.44 22.03 -0.42
C ILE A 99 14.44 23.02 0.21
N PRO A 100 14.83 22.86 1.48
CA PRO A 100 15.79 23.74 2.13
C PRO A 100 17.18 23.57 1.53
N SER A 101 17.99 24.63 1.57
CA SER A 101 19.41 24.51 1.25
C SER A 101 20.14 23.63 2.26
N LEU A 102 21.28 23.05 1.87
CA LEU A 102 22.09 22.20 2.75
C LEU A 102 22.49 22.94 4.04
N THR A 103 22.85 24.22 3.93
CA THR A 103 23.17 25.05 5.10
C THR A 103 21.96 25.23 6.00
N THR A 104 20.76 25.46 5.44
CA THR A 104 19.53 25.55 6.25
C THR A 104 19.31 24.27 7.04
N LEU A 105 19.48 23.11 6.42
CA LEU A 105 19.35 21.79 7.08
C LEU A 105 20.38 21.55 8.18
N LEU A 106 21.63 21.93 7.93
CA LEU A 106 22.73 21.77 8.88
C LEU A 106 22.58 22.65 10.11
N LEU A 107 22.01 23.85 9.93
CA LEU A 107 21.82 24.82 11.00
C LEU A 107 20.51 24.60 11.75
N ALA A 108 19.52 23.91 11.17
CA ALA A 108 18.21 23.67 11.77
C ALA A 108 18.28 22.76 13.01
N ASP A 109 17.45 23.10 14.00
CA ASP A 109 17.25 22.26 15.19
C ASP A 109 16.29 21.11 14.88
N ALA A 110 15.25 21.39 14.08
CA ALA A 110 14.29 20.40 13.62
C ALA A 110 13.91 20.71 12.17
N VAL A 111 13.78 19.67 11.35
CA VAL A 111 13.28 19.76 9.99
C VAL A 111 12.34 18.58 9.75
N ASN A 112 11.17 18.85 9.20
CA ASN A 112 10.23 17.78 8.88
C ASN A 112 10.64 17.13 7.55
N ALA A 113 11.07 15.87 7.63
CA ALA A 113 11.21 15.00 6.48
C ALA A 113 9.85 14.37 6.15
N LYS A 114 9.32 14.71 4.99
CA LYS A 114 8.13 14.08 4.42
C LYS A 114 8.41 12.63 4.05
N SER A 115 7.39 11.80 4.18
CA SER A 115 7.32 10.45 3.64
C SER A 115 7.22 10.47 2.10
N GLU A 116 7.48 9.34 1.45
CA GLU A 116 7.27 9.20 -0.01
C GLU A 116 5.79 9.36 -0.38
N LEU A 117 4.87 8.82 0.44
CA LEU A 117 3.43 9.01 0.27
C LEU A 117 3.04 10.48 0.37
N GLU A 118 3.57 11.24 1.34
CA GLU A 118 3.30 12.68 1.48
C GLU A 118 3.83 13.49 0.29
N LEU A 119 4.94 13.06 -0.32
CA LEU A 119 5.49 13.71 -1.51
C LEU A 119 4.67 13.41 -2.75
N LYS A 120 4.19 12.17 -2.88
CA LYS A 120 3.41 11.70 -4.03
C LYS A 120 1.96 12.18 -3.99
N HIS A 121 1.38 12.31 -2.80
CA HIS A 121 -0.02 12.65 -2.58
C HIS A 121 -0.18 13.84 -1.63
N PRO A 122 0.28 15.05 -2.02
CA PRO A 122 0.26 16.22 -1.14
C PRO A 122 -1.15 16.71 -0.79
N ASP A 123 -2.16 16.33 -1.58
CA ASP A 123 -3.55 16.81 -1.46
C ASP A 123 -4.47 15.86 -0.67
N ILE A 124 -3.93 14.83 -0.02
CA ILE A 124 -4.68 13.99 0.91
C ILE A 124 -4.63 14.62 2.32
N PRO A 125 -5.78 15.06 2.87
CA PRO A 125 -5.84 15.61 4.21
C PRO A 125 -5.35 14.63 5.26
N GLN A 126 -4.64 15.13 6.28
CA GLN A 126 -4.12 14.36 7.42
C GLN A 126 -3.12 13.25 7.07
N LEU A 127 -2.74 13.08 5.80
CA LEU A 127 -1.80 12.03 5.40
C LEU A 127 -0.47 12.15 6.17
N ASP A 128 0.02 13.36 6.43
CA ASP A 128 1.23 13.63 7.20
C ASP A 128 1.24 12.96 8.59
N ARG A 129 0.06 12.78 9.20
CA ARG A 129 -0.08 12.11 10.49
C ARG A 129 0.10 10.61 10.42
N HIS A 130 -0.21 9.98 9.29
CA HIS A 130 -0.26 8.52 9.14
C HIS A 130 0.82 7.96 8.21
N ALA A 131 1.40 8.80 7.35
CA ALA A 131 2.12 8.32 6.17
C ALA A 131 3.29 7.39 6.50
N ARG A 132 4.06 7.69 7.57
CA ARG A 132 5.17 6.83 8.01
C ARG A 132 4.69 5.47 8.51
N ASP A 133 3.57 5.42 9.21
CA ASP A 133 3.00 4.18 9.73
C ASP A 133 2.40 3.34 8.59
N ILE A 134 1.73 4.01 7.65
CA ILE A 134 1.21 3.38 6.42
C ILE A 134 2.37 2.83 5.59
N GLU A 135 3.45 3.59 5.33
CA GLU A 135 4.61 3.11 4.58
C GLU A 135 5.25 1.87 5.20
N ARG A 136 5.39 1.87 6.53
CA ARG A 136 5.91 0.71 7.26
C ARG A 136 5.00 -0.50 7.09
N TRP A 137 3.69 -0.31 7.24
CA TRP A 137 2.71 -1.37 7.01
C TRP A 137 2.75 -1.89 5.58
N LEU A 138 2.76 -1.02 4.57
CA LEU A 138 2.79 -1.41 3.17
C LEU A 138 4.04 -2.26 2.86
N ALA A 139 5.20 -1.84 3.37
CA ALA A 139 6.45 -2.57 3.19
C ALA A 139 6.46 -3.92 3.93
N ALA A 140 6.12 -3.93 5.22
CA ALA A 140 6.19 -5.13 6.06
C ALA A 140 5.09 -6.16 5.72
N GLY A 141 3.90 -5.69 5.35
CA GLY A 141 2.77 -6.53 4.93
C GLY A 141 2.79 -6.93 3.46
N ASN A 142 3.86 -6.58 2.71
CA ASN A 142 3.96 -6.81 1.28
C ASN A 142 2.74 -6.29 0.49
N VAL A 143 2.20 -5.14 0.90
CA VAL A 143 1.04 -4.51 0.28
C VAL A 143 1.52 -3.67 -0.90
N MET A 144 0.80 -3.74 -2.03
CA MET A 144 1.06 -2.93 -3.20
C MET A 144 0.88 -1.44 -2.87
N PRO A 145 1.64 -0.54 -3.51
CA PRO A 145 1.40 0.90 -3.39
C PRO A 145 -0.05 1.23 -3.75
N PRO A 146 -0.82 1.89 -2.85
CA PRO A 146 -2.23 2.16 -3.10
C PRO A 146 -2.43 3.19 -4.22
N SER A 147 -3.60 3.14 -4.84
CA SER A 147 -4.10 4.28 -5.63
C SER A 147 -4.36 5.47 -4.70
N GLU A 148 -4.37 6.69 -5.26
CA GLU A 148 -4.68 7.88 -4.45
C GLU A 148 -6.05 7.77 -3.77
N ARG A 149 -7.04 7.21 -4.48
CA ARG A 149 -8.39 6.97 -3.96
C ARG A 149 -8.38 6.01 -2.77
N ALA A 150 -7.68 4.88 -2.89
CA ALA A 150 -7.56 3.91 -1.81
C ALA A 150 -6.82 4.48 -0.60
N LEU A 151 -5.74 5.23 -0.83
CA LEU A 151 -4.98 5.89 0.23
C LEU A 151 -5.82 6.94 0.98
N ARG A 152 -6.60 7.74 0.25
CA ARG A 152 -7.52 8.72 0.85
C ARG A 152 -8.54 8.03 1.75
N GLY A 153 -9.21 6.98 1.26
CA GLY A 153 -10.18 6.26 2.06
C GLY A 153 -9.56 5.53 3.26
N LEU A 154 -8.32 5.02 3.16
CA LEU A 154 -7.58 4.47 4.30
C LEU A 154 -7.32 5.55 5.37
N VAL A 155 -6.84 6.73 4.96
CA VAL A 155 -6.58 7.84 5.90
C VAL A 155 -7.85 8.28 6.58
N GLU A 156 -8.95 8.46 5.84
CA GLU A 156 -10.26 8.79 6.40
C GLU A 156 -10.73 7.71 7.39
N ALA A 157 -10.53 6.43 7.07
CA ALA A 157 -10.94 5.34 7.94
C ALA A 157 -10.12 5.27 9.23
N LEU A 158 -8.82 5.58 9.17
CA LEU A 158 -7.94 5.71 10.33
C LEU A 158 -8.32 6.92 11.21
N GLU A 159 -8.65 8.07 10.59
CA GLU A 159 -9.07 9.25 11.34
C GLU A 159 -10.42 9.03 12.04
N ARG A 160 -11.40 8.38 11.38
CA ARG A 160 -12.65 7.97 12.04
C ARG A 160 -12.39 7.03 13.20
N ALA A 161 -11.47 6.08 13.03
CA ALA A 161 -11.14 5.14 14.10
C ALA A 161 -10.50 5.81 15.32
N ALA A 162 -9.59 6.77 15.08
CA ALA A 162 -8.94 7.53 16.13
C ALA A 162 -9.87 8.55 16.81
N GLY A 163 -10.70 9.25 16.02
CA GLY A 163 -11.52 10.37 16.51
C GLY A 163 -12.86 9.97 17.11
N GLU A 164 -13.50 8.93 16.57
CA GLU A 164 -14.85 8.50 16.99
C GLU A 164 -14.83 7.21 17.83
N GLY A 165 -13.64 6.60 18.02
CA GLY A 165 -13.51 5.32 18.72
C GLY A 165 -14.17 4.15 17.99
N ARG A 166 -14.46 4.29 16.69
CA ARG A 166 -15.05 3.22 15.87
C ARG A 166 -13.96 2.27 15.39
N PRO A 167 -14.12 0.94 15.47
CA PRO A 167 -13.13 0.03 14.91
C PRO A 167 -13.00 0.22 13.40
N LEU A 168 -11.77 0.13 12.89
CA LEU A 168 -11.50 -0.02 11.47
C LEU A 168 -11.62 -1.50 11.10
N HIS A 169 -12.55 -1.83 10.21
CA HIS A 169 -12.66 -3.17 9.64
C HIS A 169 -11.76 -3.33 8.42
N LEU A 170 -10.80 -4.26 8.49
CA LEU A 170 -10.12 -4.78 7.30
C LEU A 170 -10.92 -5.96 6.77
N VAL A 171 -11.56 -5.77 5.63
CA VAL A 171 -12.46 -6.75 5.02
C VAL A 171 -11.71 -7.50 3.92
N SER A 172 -11.69 -8.83 3.99
CA SER A 172 -10.95 -9.67 3.04
C SER A 172 -11.85 -10.79 2.51
N ALA A 173 -12.10 -10.79 1.20
CA ALA A 173 -12.61 -11.96 0.50
C ALA A 173 -11.44 -12.93 0.23
N VAL A 174 -11.61 -14.19 0.61
CA VAL A 174 -10.59 -15.23 0.50
C VAL A 174 -11.14 -16.37 -0.34
N CYS A 175 -10.42 -16.71 -1.41
CA CYS A 175 -10.79 -17.85 -2.25
C CYS A 175 -10.65 -19.16 -1.45
N PRO A 176 -11.44 -20.19 -1.78
CA PRO A 176 -11.27 -21.53 -1.23
C PRO A 176 -9.83 -22.06 -1.35
N ASP A 177 -9.49 -23.03 -0.49
CA ASP A 177 -8.20 -23.74 -0.51
C ASP A 177 -8.10 -24.68 -1.72
N TYR A 178 -8.04 -24.11 -2.91
CA TYR A 178 -7.86 -24.84 -4.14
C TYR A 178 -6.49 -25.50 -4.21
N SER A 179 -6.46 -26.73 -4.73
CA SER A 179 -5.21 -27.40 -5.07
C SER A 179 -4.39 -26.58 -6.06
N HIS A 180 -3.07 -26.70 -5.89
CA HIS A 180 -2.09 -26.03 -6.73
C HIS A 180 -0.88 -26.94 -6.95
N SER A 181 -0.16 -26.67 -8.03
CA SER A 181 1.15 -27.24 -8.36
C SER A 181 2.18 -26.13 -8.44
N SER A 182 3.47 -26.46 -8.33
CA SER A 182 4.54 -25.50 -8.63
C SER A 182 4.89 -25.53 -10.11
N ASP A 183 5.10 -24.36 -10.72
CA ASP A 183 5.70 -24.25 -12.05
C ASP A 183 7.22 -24.53 -12.01
N ALA A 184 7.89 -24.41 -13.17
CA ALA A 184 9.33 -24.65 -13.29
C ALA A 184 10.20 -23.69 -12.47
N GLU A 185 9.66 -22.54 -12.06
CA GLU A 185 10.32 -21.53 -11.22
C GLU A 185 9.93 -21.66 -9.74
N GLY A 186 9.14 -22.68 -9.39
CA GLY A 186 8.64 -22.92 -8.04
C GLY A 186 7.41 -22.09 -7.66
N LYS A 187 6.83 -21.30 -8.58
CA LYS A 187 5.66 -20.48 -8.27
C LYS A 187 4.40 -21.32 -8.23
N PRO A 188 3.48 -21.09 -7.27
CA PRO A 188 2.23 -21.81 -7.22
C PRO A 188 1.37 -21.49 -8.45
N ARG A 189 0.65 -22.49 -8.92
CA ARG A 189 -0.38 -22.40 -9.96
C ARG A 189 -1.56 -23.26 -9.58
N TYR A 190 -2.76 -22.68 -9.55
CA TYR A 190 -3.97 -23.42 -9.21
C TYR A 190 -4.30 -24.51 -10.24
N THR A 191 -4.67 -25.69 -9.75
CA THR A 191 -5.18 -26.81 -10.56
C THR A 191 -6.69 -26.95 -10.48
N PHE A 192 -7.32 -26.44 -9.41
CA PHE A 192 -8.77 -26.52 -9.16
C PHE A 192 -9.33 -27.96 -9.15
N GLU A 193 -8.49 -28.97 -8.92
CA GLU A 193 -8.89 -30.38 -8.91
C GLU A 193 -9.60 -30.76 -7.61
N ARG A 194 -9.21 -30.14 -6.49
CA ARG A 194 -9.81 -30.36 -5.17
C ARG A 194 -9.83 -29.09 -4.35
N VAL A 195 -10.71 -29.07 -3.36
CA VAL A 195 -10.79 -28.05 -2.31
C VAL A 195 -10.40 -28.68 -0.98
N GLY A 196 -9.41 -28.07 -0.33
CA GLY A 196 -8.96 -28.38 1.01
C GLY A 196 -9.66 -27.53 2.07
N ASP A 197 -9.15 -27.56 3.29
CA ASP A 197 -9.65 -26.77 4.42
C ASP A 197 -8.54 -25.99 5.15
N GLN A 198 -7.35 -25.90 4.55
CA GLN A 198 -6.24 -25.09 5.06
C GLN A 198 -6.43 -23.63 4.66
N PRO A 199 -5.66 -22.67 5.21
CA PRO A 199 -5.71 -21.28 4.76
C PRO A 199 -5.58 -21.08 3.24
N GLY A 200 -4.93 -22.01 2.54
CA GLY A 200 -4.65 -21.92 1.12
C GLY A 200 -3.70 -20.76 0.78
N LEU A 201 -3.42 -20.56 -0.50
CA LEU A 201 -2.48 -19.52 -0.93
C LEU A 201 -2.99 -18.10 -0.60
N ALA A 202 -4.30 -17.85 -0.73
CA ALA A 202 -4.89 -16.54 -0.43
C ALA A 202 -4.96 -16.27 1.08
N GLY A 203 -5.41 -17.23 1.89
CA GLY A 203 -5.45 -17.07 3.35
C GLY A 203 -4.05 -16.95 3.96
N ALA A 204 -3.06 -17.70 3.46
CA ALA A 204 -1.67 -17.59 3.93
C ALA A 204 -1.08 -16.19 3.72
N LYS A 205 -1.44 -15.49 2.64
CA LYS A 205 -1.06 -14.09 2.41
C LYS A 205 -1.67 -13.15 3.43
N LEU A 206 -2.96 -13.34 3.74
CA LEU A 206 -3.63 -12.51 4.74
C LEU A 206 -2.95 -12.69 6.11
N VAL A 207 -2.66 -13.94 6.49
CA VAL A 207 -1.96 -14.26 7.75
C VAL A 207 -0.55 -13.64 7.78
N SER A 208 0.21 -13.72 6.70
CA SER A 208 1.58 -13.17 6.66
C SER A 208 1.61 -11.65 6.80
N ALA A 209 0.57 -10.95 6.34
CA ALA A 209 0.41 -9.51 6.53
C ALA A 209 -0.12 -9.12 7.93
N GLY A 210 -0.65 -10.08 8.70
CA GLY A 210 -1.37 -9.82 9.95
C GLY A 210 -0.54 -9.11 11.02
N GLN A 211 0.74 -9.45 11.14
CA GLN A 211 1.64 -8.78 12.11
C GLN A 211 1.84 -7.30 11.77
N ALA A 212 2.00 -6.97 10.48
CA ALA A 212 2.17 -5.59 10.03
C ALA A 212 0.90 -4.76 10.27
N VAL A 213 -0.28 -5.37 10.15
CA VAL A 213 -1.56 -4.75 10.52
C VAL A 213 -1.62 -4.46 12.03
N ALA A 214 -1.22 -5.41 12.87
CA ALA A 214 -1.20 -5.21 14.32
C ALA A 214 -0.24 -4.11 14.76
N GLU A 215 0.89 -3.96 14.06
CA GLU A 215 1.83 -2.86 14.27
C GLU A 215 1.24 -1.51 13.87
N LEU A 216 0.50 -1.43 12.76
CA LEU A 216 -0.24 -0.24 12.38
C LEU A 216 -1.27 0.13 13.46
N ALA A 217 -2.09 -0.84 13.90
CA ALA A 217 -3.09 -0.64 14.94
C ALA A 217 -2.44 -0.05 16.22
N ARG A 218 -1.33 -0.65 16.67
CA ARG A 218 -0.59 -0.20 17.85
C ARG A 218 0.02 1.19 17.66
N ALA A 219 0.65 1.46 16.52
CA ALA A 219 1.28 2.75 16.22
C ALA A 219 0.25 3.89 16.17
N ARG A 220 -0.96 3.59 15.66
CA ARG A 220 -2.06 4.55 15.57
C ARG A 220 -2.96 4.60 16.79
N GLN A 221 -2.79 3.68 17.74
CA GLN A 221 -3.67 3.51 18.89
C GLN A 221 -5.15 3.38 18.48
N VAL A 222 -5.41 2.68 17.38
CA VAL A 222 -6.77 2.42 16.87
C VAL A 222 -7.09 0.94 16.97
N GLU A 223 -8.37 0.64 17.14
CA GLU A 223 -8.85 -0.74 17.06
C GLU A 223 -8.99 -1.14 15.58
N ILE A 224 -8.26 -2.18 15.17
CA ILE A 224 -8.42 -2.81 13.86
C ILE A 224 -8.99 -4.21 14.06
N ARG A 225 -10.05 -4.53 13.32
CA ARG A 225 -10.67 -5.87 13.28
C ARG A 225 -10.64 -6.42 11.86
N HIS A 226 -10.47 -7.72 11.72
CA HIS A 226 -10.63 -8.40 10.44
C HIS A 226 -12.05 -8.94 10.28
N ALA A 227 -12.61 -8.77 9.08
CA ALA A 227 -13.77 -9.51 8.62
C ALA A 227 -13.35 -10.35 7.42
N ILE A 228 -13.41 -11.68 7.56
CA ILE A 228 -12.90 -12.62 6.56
C ILE A 228 -14.09 -13.35 5.96
N LEU A 229 -14.23 -13.26 4.64
CA LEU A 229 -15.33 -13.86 3.91
C LEU A 229 -14.80 -14.91 2.94
N GLY A 230 -15.39 -16.09 2.94
CA GLY A 230 -15.00 -17.17 2.05
C GLY A 230 -15.71 -17.08 0.71
N GLY A 231 -15.03 -17.44 -0.38
CA GLY A 231 -15.60 -17.61 -1.72
C GLY A 231 -16.54 -18.82 -1.83
N GLU A 232 -17.49 -18.94 -0.91
CA GLU A 232 -18.50 -20.01 -0.88
C GLU A 232 -19.41 -20.01 -2.12
N PHE A 233 -19.66 -18.85 -2.72
CA PHE A 233 -20.37 -18.72 -3.98
C PHE A 233 -19.63 -19.40 -5.15
N GLU A 234 -18.31 -19.61 -5.05
CA GLU A 234 -17.54 -20.32 -6.08
C GLU A 234 -17.96 -21.79 -6.20
N TYR A 235 -18.67 -22.35 -5.22
CA TYR A 235 -19.34 -23.65 -5.34
C TYR A 235 -20.27 -23.70 -6.59
N LEU A 236 -20.98 -22.61 -6.87
CA LEU A 236 -21.97 -22.52 -7.95
C LEU A 236 -21.35 -22.65 -9.35
N SER A 237 -20.06 -22.34 -9.47
CA SER A 237 -19.27 -22.52 -10.69
C SER A 237 -18.45 -23.82 -10.64
N PHE A 238 -17.87 -24.17 -9.49
CA PHE A 238 -17.05 -25.35 -9.26
C PHE A 238 -17.79 -26.67 -9.54
N ASN A 239 -19.06 -26.78 -9.11
CA ASN A 239 -19.86 -28.00 -9.28
C ASN A 239 -20.61 -28.11 -10.62
N ARG A 240 -20.40 -27.19 -11.57
CA ARG A 240 -20.94 -27.35 -12.93
C ARG A 240 -20.31 -28.53 -13.68
N THR A 241 -19.18 -29.05 -13.19
CA THR A 241 -18.51 -30.22 -13.76
C THR A 241 -18.57 -31.37 -12.74
N PRO A 242 -19.26 -32.49 -13.00
CA PRO A 242 -19.50 -33.58 -12.03
C PRO A 242 -18.25 -34.31 -11.51
N ALA A 243 -17.05 -33.94 -11.98
CA ALA A 243 -15.82 -34.69 -11.78
C ALA A 243 -15.22 -34.57 -10.36
N THR A 244 -15.62 -33.58 -9.57
CA THR A 244 -15.02 -33.30 -8.24
C THR A 244 -15.65 -34.13 -7.11
N GLY A 245 -16.87 -34.65 -7.31
CA GLY A 245 -17.59 -35.45 -6.30
C GLY A 245 -17.93 -34.70 -5.01
N GLU A 246 -17.69 -33.39 -4.94
CA GLU A 246 -17.89 -32.58 -3.73
C GLU A 246 -19.37 -32.23 -3.57
N THR A 247 -19.94 -32.49 -2.38
CA THR A 247 -21.29 -32.03 -2.07
C THR A 247 -21.26 -30.54 -1.69
N ARG A 248 -22.41 -29.88 -1.84
CA ARG A 248 -22.59 -28.49 -1.39
C ARG A 248 -22.14 -28.32 0.07
N GLU A 249 -22.67 -29.15 0.95
CA GLU A 249 -22.37 -29.13 2.39
C GLU A 249 -20.89 -29.39 2.66
N GLY A 250 -20.27 -30.31 1.92
CA GLY A 250 -18.84 -30.60 2.02
C GLY A 250 -17.97 -29.40 1.66
N PHE A 251 -18.27 -28.74 0.54
CA PHE A 251 -17.58 -27.53 0.09
C PHE A 251 -17.71 -26.40 1.11
N LEU A 252 -18.94 -26.08 1.51
CA LEU A 252 -19.20 -24.99 2.45
C LEU A 252 -18.53 -25.23 3.81
N GLY A 253 -18.61 -26.45 4.34
CA GLY A 253 -17.96 -26.80 5.61
C GLY A 253 -16.43 -26.73 5.53
N LYS A 254 -15.83 -26.98 4.36
CA LYS A 254 -14.37 -26.79 4.16
C LYS A 254 -14.00 -25.31 4.15
N VAL A 255 -14.77 -24.48 3.46
CA VAL A 255 -14.58 -23.02 3.44
C VAL A 255 -14.72 -22.45 4.85
N GLU A 256 -15.74 -22.85 5.61
CA GLU A 256 -15.93 -22.42 7.00
C GLU A 256 -14.70 -22.73 7.87
N ARG A 257 -14.23 -23.99 7.86
CA ARG A 257 -13.01 -24.40 8.60
C ARG A 257 -11.76 -23.65 8.14
N GLN A 258 -11.63 -23.38 6.85
CA GLN A 258 -10.53 -22.55 6.32
C GLN A 258 -10.57 -21.15 6.94
N LEU A 259 -11.73 -20.49 6.93
CA LEU A 259 -11.87 -19.13 7.46
C LEU A 259 -11.57 -19.07 8.96
N GLU A 260 -12.03 -20.05 9.74
CA GLU A 260 -11.74 -20.15 11.17
C GLU A 260 -10.22 -20.28 11.44
N ARG A 261 -9.52 -21.10 10.64
CA ARG A 261 -8.06 -21.24 10.76
C ARG A 261 -7.32 -19.95 10.42
N ILE A 262 -7.77 -19.22 9.41
CA ILE A 262 -7.21 -17.90 9.07
C ILE A 262 -7.47 -16.92 10.22
N ALA A 263 -8.71 -16.85 10.72
CA ALA A 263 -9.10 -15.98 11.83
C ALA A 263 -8.27 -16.23 13.08
N GLY A 264 -8.08 -17.51 13.45
CA GLY A 264 -7.29 -17.90 14.62
C GLY A 264 -5.78 -17.64 14.49
N ALA A 265 -5.27 -17.42 13.27
CA ALA A 265 -3.87 -17.11 13.02
C ALA A 265 -3.58 -15.60 12.96
N LEU A 266 -4.60 -14.74 12.92
CA LEU A 266 -4.42 -13.30 12.86
C LEU A 266 -4.16 -12.68 14.25
N PRO A 267 -3.19 -11.76 14.39
CA PRO A 267 -2.93 -11.12 15.68
C PRO A 267 -4.02 -10.13 16.12
N CYS A 268 -4.72 -9.52 15.17
CA CYS A 268 -5.86 -8.64 15.44
C CYS A 268 -7.15 -9.45 15.53
N PRO A 269 -8.16 -9.00 16.31
CA PRO A 269 -9.46 -9.68 16.38
C PRO A 269 -10.05 -9.91 14.98
N ALA A 270 -10.51 -11.13 14.72
CA ALA A 270 -11.04 -11.52 13.42
C ALA A 270 -12.41 -12.20 13.57
N ALA A 271 -13.31 -11.91 12.66
CA ALA A 271 -14.60 -12.59 12.51
C ALA A 271 -14.70 -13.18 11.10
N THR A 272 -15.30 -14.36 11.01
CA THR A 272 -15.68 -14.97 9.72
C THR A 272 -17.09 -14.50 9.35
N CYS A 273 -17.36 -14.31 8.05
CA CYS A 273 -18.69 -13.98 7.56
C CYS A 273 -18.99 -14.75 6.27
N SER A 274 -20.27 -15.01 6.02
CA SER A 274 -20.77 -15.63 4.80
C SER A 274 -21.37 -14.58 3.87
N PHE A 275 -21.00 -14.61 2.59
CA PHE A 275 -21.65 -13.82 1.55
C PHE A 275 -23.13 -14.20 1.39
N PHE A 276 -23.46 -15.49 1.42
CA PHE A 276 -24.84 -15.94 1.33
C PHE A 276 -25.67 -15.40 2.48
N GLU A 277 -25.18 -15.42 3.72
CA GLU A 277 -25.90 -14.80 4.85
C GLU A 277 -26.13 -13.30 4.65
N MET A 278 -25.15 -12.59 4.08
CA MET A 278 -25.24 -11.15 3.85
C MET A 278 -26.21 -10.76 2.72
N CYS A 279 -26.49 -11.66 1.78
CA CYS A 279 -27.35 -11.36 0.63
C CYS A 279 -28.70 -12.10 0.64
N GLY A 280 -29.05 -12.79 1.73
CA GLY A 280 -30.34 -13.50 1.84
C GLY A 280 -30.35 -14.89 1.22
N GLY A 281 -29.22 -15.59 1.29
CA GLY A 281 -29.01 -16.94 0.77
C GLY A 281 -28.55 -16.95 -0.69
N GLU A 282 -28.47 -18.16 -1.26
CA GLU A 282 -28.03 -18.37 -2.65
C GLU A 282 -28.95 -17.66 -3.66
N ASP A 283 -30.27 -17.67 -3.44
CA ASP A 283 -31.23 -16.99 -4.30
C ASP A 283 -31.01 -15.47 -4.32
N GLY A 284 -30.64 -14.91 -3.17
CA GLY A 284 -30.30 -13.51 -3.03
C GLY A 284 -29.00 -13.17 -3.77
N TRP A 285 -27.98 -14.03 -3.65
CA TRP A 285 -26.75 -13.93 -4.42
C TRP A 285 -27.02 -13.95 -5.93
N HIS A 286 -27.73 -14.97 -6.41
CA HIS A 286 -28.04 -15.13 -7.83
C HIS A 286 -28.78 -13.93 -8.41
N ARG A 287 -29.77 -13.40 -7.68
CA ARG A 287 -30.53 -12.23 -8.11
C ARG A 287 -29.65 -11.00 -8.21
N ALA A 288 -28.95 -10.65 -7.12
CA ALA A 288 -28.13 -9.45 -7.07
C ALA A 288 -26.96 -9.52 -8.06
N HIS A 289 -26.32 -10.69 -8.20
CA HIS A 289 -25.27 -10.95 -9.17
C HIS A 289 -25.78 -10.79 -10.61
N GLY A 290 -26.92 -11.42 -10.94
CA GLY A 290 -27.54 -11.33 -12.27
C GLY A 290 -27.93 -9.90 -12.67
N GLU A 291 -28.46 -9.11 -11.73
CA GLU A 291 -28.75 -7.69 -11.96
C GLU A 291 -27.49 -6.89 -12.33
N ILE A 292 -26.37 -7.15 -11.65
CA ILE A 292 -25.10 -6.47 -11.93
C ILE A 292 -24.53 -6.91 -13.28
N VAL A 293 -24.58 -8.22 -13.60
CA VAL A 293 -24.15 -8.73 -14.91
C VAL A 293 -24.90 -8.02 -16.03
N GLN A 294 -26.22 -7.91 -15.95
CA GLN A 294 -27.03 -7.23 -16.97
C GLN A 294 -26.61 -5.76 -17.15
N ARG A 295 -26.33 -5.05 -16.06
CA ARG A 295 -25.86 -3.66 -16.11
C ARG A 295 -24.49 -3.54 -16.79
N LEU A 296 -23.54 -4.40 -16.44
CA LEU A 296 -22.21 -4.42 -17.06
C LEU A 296 -22.27 -4.73 -18.56
N GLU A 297 -23.14 -5.64 -18.97
CA GLU A 297 -23.36 -5.98 -20.38
C GLU A 297 -23.98 -4.81 -21.18
N GLN A 298 -24.81 -4.00 -20.52
CA GLN A 298 -25.42 -2.78 -21.09
C GLN A 298 -24.46 -1.59 -21.10
N GLY A 299 -23.23 -1.74 -20.58
CA GLY A 299 -22.24 -0.67 -20.50
C GLY A 299 -22.40 0.26 -19.31
N ASP A 300 -23.24 -0.10 -18.33
CA ASP A 300 -23.31 0.58 -17.04
C ASP A 300 -22.23 0.03 -16.10
N TYR A 301 -21.18 0.82 -15.89
CA TYR A 301 -20.04 0.49 -15.01
C TYR A 301 -20.13 1.14 -13.63
N GLY A 302 -21.29 1.68 -13.25
CA GLY A 302 -21.50 2.29 -11.94
C GLY A 302 -20.45 3.36 -11.58
N GLN A 303 -19.93 3.30 -10.35
CA GLN A 303 -18.89 4.21 -9.84
C GLN A 303 -17.47 3.62 -9.92
N THR A 304 -17.25 2.61 -10.75
CA THR A 304 -15.92 2.00 -10.93
C THR A 304 -14.89 2.97 -11.52
N GLY A 305 -15.35 4.03 -12.20
CA GLY A 305 -14.50 4.96 -12.94
C GLY A 305 -13.99 4.41 -14.27
N LEU A 306 -14.51 3.25 -14.72
CA LEU A 306 -14.15 2.63 -15.99
C LEU A 306 -15.04 3.16 -17.13
N ASP A 307 -14.44 3.25 -18.32
CA ASP A 307 -15.14 3.26 -19.59
C ASP A 307 -14.93 1.91 -20.31
N TYR A 308 -15.56 1.73 -21.48
CA TYR A 308 -15.44 0.49 -22.25
C TYR A 308 -13.98 0.16 -22.63
N PRO A 309 -13.16 1.12 -23.14
CA PRO A 309 -11.74 0.87 -23.38
C PRO A 309 -10.96 0.40 -22.13
N ALA A 310 -11.19 1.01 -20.97
CA ALA A 310 -10.53 0.62 -19.72
C ALA A 310 -10.96 -0.77 -19.26
N LEU A 311 -12.25 -1.10 -19.37
CA LEU A 311 -12.77 -2.45 -19.10
C LEU A 311 -12.11 -3.49 -20.02
N GLU A 312 -12.05 -3.21 -21.32
CA GLU A 312 -11.43 -4.12 -22.30
C GLU A 312 -9.93 -4.28 -22.03
N SER A 313 -9.24 -3.23 -21.59
CA SER A 313 -7.84 -3.33 -21.16
C SER A 313 -7.66 -4.29 -19.98
N ILE A 314 -8.58 -4.25 -19.01
CA ILE A 314 -8.58 -5.20 -17.89
C ILE A 314 -8.83 -6.62 -18.42
N PHE A 315 -9.85 -6.83 -19.25
CA PHE A 315 -10.14 -8.13 -19.85
C PHE A 315 -8.95 -8.71 -20.60
N LEU A 316 -8.34 -7.95 -21.51
CA LEU A 316 -7.16 -8.38 -22.27
C LEU A 316 -5.97 -8.73 -21.37
N SER A 317 -5.77 -7.99 -20.27
CA SER A 317 -4.71 -8.31 -19.31
C SER A 317 -4.95 -9.62 -18.55
N ARG A 318 -6.21 -10.05 -18.44
CA ARG A 318 -6.64 -11.28 -17.77
C ARG A 318 -6.84 -12.44 -18.74
N LEU A 319 -7.01 -12.17 -20.03
CA LEU A 319 -7.31 -13.17 -21.06
C LEU A 319 -6.39 -14.41 -21.03
N PRO A 320 -5.05 -14.30 -20.88
CA PRO A 320 -4.18 -15.47 -20.83
C PRO A 320 -4.47 -16.42 -19.65
N LEU A 321 -5.06 -15.91 -18.57
CA LEU A 321 -5.48 -16.73 -17.42
C LEU A 321 -6.80 -17.44 -17.74
N TYR A 322 -7.78 -16.70 -18.27
CA TYR A 322 -9.08 -17.28 -18.64
C TYR A 322 -8.95 -18.33 -19.74
N GLU A 323 -8.09 -18.12 -20.74
CA GLU A 323 -7.82 -19.12 -21.79
C GLU A 323 -7.24 -20.42 -21.22
N LYS A 324 -6.49 -20.35 -20.11
CA LYS A 324 -5.99 -21.55 -19.42
C LYS A 324 -7.08 -22.23 -18.59
N TRP A 325 -7.94 -21.47 -17.93
CA TRP A 325 -9.04 -22.00 -17.12
C TRP A 325 -10.16 -22.59 -17.98
N PHE A 326 -10.40 -22.00 -19.16
CA PHE A 326 -11.51 -22.31 -20.04
C PHE A 326 -11.02 -22.63 -21.46
N ALA A 327 -10.05 -23.55 -21.58
CA ALA A 327 -9.36 -23.86 -22.84
C ALA A 327 -10.27 -24.29 -24.00
N SER A 328 -11.49 -24.74 -23.72
CA SER A 328 -12.49 -25.15 -24.71
C SER A 328 -13.56 -24.10 -25.01
N GLN A 329 -13.54 -22.94 -24.35
CA GLN A 329 -14.54 -21.89 -24.51
C GLN A 329 -14.15 -20.89 -25.61
N SER A 330 -15.17 -20.35 -26.30
CA SER A 330 -14.97 -19.25 -27.24
C SER A 330 -14.54 -17.98 -26.50
N ARG A 331 -13.93 -17.03 -27.22
CA ARG A 331 -13.57 -15.73 -26.64
C ARG A 331 -14.77 -14.97 -26.07
N GLU A 332 -15.95 -15.13 -26.67
CA GLU A 332 -17.20 -14.53 -26.18
C GLU A 332 -17.64 -15.16 -24.85
N GLN A 333 -17.53 -16.49 -24.72
CA GLN A 333 -17.82 -17.20 -23.47
C GLN A 333 -16.81 -16.85 -22.36
N ILE A 334 -15.53 -16.72 -22.72
CA ILE A 334 -14.48 -16.23 -21.82
C ILE A 334 -14.79 -14.80 -21.37
N ARG A 335 -15.22 -13.92 -22.29
CA ARG A 335 -15.63 -12.55 -21.95
C ARG A 335 -16.84 -12.55 -21.02
N ALA A 336 -17.84 -13.39 -21.25
CA ALA A 336 -18.99 -13.53 -20.36
C ALA A 336 -18.56 -13.99 -18.96
N SER A 337 -17.62 -14.93 -18.86
CA SER A 337 -17.04 -15.36 -17.59
C SER A 337 -16.30 -14.24 -16.86
N PHE A 338 -15.59 -13.37 -17.61
CA PHE A 338 -14.97 -12.18 -17.05
C PHE A 338 -16.00 -11.18 -16.52
N ILE A 339 -17.07 -10.88 -17.27
CA ILE A 339 -18.15 -10.00 -16.82
C ILE A 339 -18.85 -10.57 -15.58
N SER A 340 -19.09 -11.89 -15.56
CA SER A 340 -19.61 -12.59 -14.38
C SER A 340 -18.73 -12.38 -13.16
N GLN A 341 -17.41 -12.54 -13.30
CA GLN A 341 -16.49 -12.30 -12.18
C GLN A 341 -16.45 -10.82 -11.77
N ALA A 342 -16.45 -9.89 -12.71
CA ALA A 342 -16.56 -8.46 -12.41
C ALA A 342 -17.83 -8.13 -11.58
N ALA A 343 -18.95 -8.79 -11.90
CA ALA A 343 -20.18 -8.66 -11.13
C ALA A 343 -20.08 -9.24 -9.71
N GLU A 344 -19.34 -10.32 -9.50
CA GLU A 344 -19.07 -10.86 -8.14
C GLU A 344 -18.35 -9.81 -7.29
N TYR A 345 -17.30 -9.18 -7.82
CA TYR A 345 -16.55 -8.13 -7.12
C TYR A 345 -17.39 -6.90 -6.81
N ALA A 346 -18.25 -6.50 -7.74
CA ALA A 346 -19.21 -5.43 -7.52
C ALA A 346 -20.23 -5.77 -6.42
N LEU A 347 -20.71 -7.02 -6.37
CA LEU A 347 -21.58 -7.49 -5.30
C LEU A 347 -20.86 -7.52 -3.96
N MET A 348 -19.62 -8.03 -3.91
CA MET A 348 -18.81 -8.00 -2.68
C MET A 348 -18.66 -6.57 -2.15
N GLY A 349 -18.32 -5.61 -3.02
CA GLY A 349 -18.20 -4.20 -2.65
C GLY A 349 -19.50 -3.60 -2.09
N LYS A 350 -20.65 -3.94 -2.70
CA LYS A 350 -21.98 -3.56 -2.19
C LYS A 350 -22.22 -4.10 -0.78
N LEU A 351 -22.04 -5.40 -0.61
CA LEU A 351 -22.30 -6.09 0.66
C LEU A 351 -21.39 -5.56 1.79
N PHE A 352 -20.15 -5.21 1.47
CA PHE A 352 -19.25 -4.59 2.45
C PHE A 352 -19.74 -3.22 2.88
N GLY A 353 -20.16 -2.38 1.94
CA GLY A 353 -20.70 -1.05 2.24
C GLY A 353 -22.02 -1.07 3.01
N GLU A 354 -22.84 -2.10 2.83
CA GLU A 354 -24.09 -2.29 3.58
C GLU A 354 -23.84 -2.81 5.01
N ARG A 355 -22.72 -3.52 5.25
CA ARG A 355 -22.44 -4.21 6.51
C ARG A 355 -21.51 -3.48 7.45
N PHE A 356 -20.54 -2.73 6.91
CA PHE A 356 -19.45 -2.14 7.67
C PHE A 356 -19.41 -0.63 7.49
N ASP A 357 -19.58 0.12 8.58
CA ASP A 357 -19.62 1.59 8.54
C ASP A 357 -18.23 2.23 8.32
N ASN A 358 -17.16 1.57 8.78
CA ASN A 358 -15.79 2.05 8.67
C ASN A 358 -14.86 0.91 8.25
N PHE A 359 -14.61 0.78 6.95
CA PHE A 359 -13.85 -0.35 6.43
C PHE A 359 -12.87 0.03 5.32
N VAL A 360 -11.90 -0.85 5.14
CA VAL A 360 -10.98 -0.89 4.00
C VAL A 360 -10.90 -2.35 3.54
N VAL A 361 -10.99 -2.58 2.24
CA VAL A 361 -10.79 -3.91 1.67
C VAL A 361 -9.28 -4.19 1.66
N LEU A 362 -8.87 -5.28 2.31
CA LEU A 362 -7.52 -5.83 2.19
C LEU A 362 -7.61 -7.07 1.31
N ALA A 363 -7.49 -6.87 0.00
CA ALA A 363 -7.65 -7.89 -1.00
C ALA A 363 -6.40 -8.77 -1.12
N VAL A 364 -6.64 -10.08 -1.28
CA VAL A 364 -5.60 -11.12 -1.48
C VAL A 364 -5.65 -11.73 -2.89
N ASP A 365 -6.63 -11.29 -3.68
CA ASP A 365 -6.82 -11.65 -5.08
C ASP A 365 -6.00 -10.75 -6.03
N HIS A 366 -6.32 -10.74 -7.33
CA HIS A 366 -5.57 -10.01 -8.34
C HIS A 366 -6.02 -8.55 -8.47
N TYR A 367 -5.09 -7.60 -8.27
CA TYR A 367 -5.33 -6.14 -8.27
C TYR A 367 -6.08 -5.55 -9.47
N ARG A 368 -6.10 -6.24 -10.60
CA ARG A 368 -6.85 -5.82 -11.81
C ARG A 368 -8.37 -5.79 -11.59
N MET A 369 -8.87 -6.49 -10.58
CA MET A 369 -10.29 -6.50 -10.24
C MET A 369 -10.69 -5.37 -9.27
N GLU A 370 -9.72 -4.58 -8.78
CA GLU A 370 -9.93 -3.49 -7.82
C GLU A 370 -11.10 -2.56 -8.15
N PRO A 371 -11.24 -2.06 -9.40
CA PRO A 371 -12.25 -1.04 -9.69
C PRO A 371 -13.68 -1.53 -9.41
N PHE A 372 -13.94 -2.82 -9.60
CA PHE A 372 -15.28 -3.40 -9.49
C PHE A 372 -15.83 -3.37 -8.07
N TYR A 373 -14.99 -3.43 -7.03
CA TYR A 373 -15.45 -3.22 -5.64
C TYR A 373 -16.18 -1.89 -5.48
N SER A 374 -15.87 -0.90 -6.33
CA SER A 374 -16.50 0.42 -6.28
C SER A 374 -17.68 0.62 -7.22
N PHE A 375 -18.33 -0.44 -7.68
CA PHE A 375 -19.46 -0.32 -8.61
C PHE A 375 -20.62 0.49 -8.03
N PHE A 376 -20.98 0.30 -6.75
CA PHE A 376 -22.12 0.99 -6.12
C PHE A 376 -21.72 2.26 -5.36
N ALA A 377 -20.54 2.27 -4.75
CA ALA A 377 -19.99 3.38 -3.99
C ALA A 377 -18.47 3.28 -3.99
N THR A 378 -17.76 4.37 -3.67
CA THR A 378 -16.29 4.30 -3.54
C THR A 378 -15.89 3.39 -2.39
N VAL A 379 -15.08 2.38 -2.68
CA VAL A 379 -14.54 1.43 -1.70
C VAL A 379 -13.01 1.54 -1.68
N PRO A 380 -12.39 1.86 -0.53
CA PRO A 380 -10.94 1.86 -0.42
C PRO A 380 -10.42 0.42 -0.41
N THR A 381 -9.65 0.07 -1.44
CA THR A 381 -9.13 -1.29 -1.63
C THR A 381 -7.60 -1.27 -1.71
N LEU A 382 -6.98 -2.07 -0.86
CA LEU A 382 -5.54 -2.30 -0.78
C LEU A 382 -5.27 -3.76 -1.15
N TYR A 383 -4.15 -4.03 -1.83
CA TYR A 383 -3.82 -5.36 -2.31
C TYR A 383 -2.53 -5.88 -1.69
N ILE A 384 -2.58 -7.07 -1.10
CA ILE A 384 -1.35 -7.81 -0.78
C ILE A 384 -0.79 -8.36 -2.08
N ARG A 385 0.50 -8.17 -2.33
CA ARG A 385 1.14 -8.55 -3.59
C ARG A 385 0.98 -10.05 -3.84
N THR A 386 0.55 -10.39 -5.05
CA THR A 386 0.46 -11.78 -5.51
C THR A 386 1.77 -12.26 -6.13
N ASP A 387 2.16 -13.48 -5.77
CA ASP A 387 3.37 -14.19 -6.22
C ASP A 387 3.06 -15.49 -6.99
N TYR A 388 1.78 -15.85 -7.12
CA TYR A 388 1.30 -17.02 -7.87
C TYR A 388 0.57 -16.64 -9.17
N LEU A 389 0.52 -17.60 -10.10
CA LEU A 389 0.01 -17.45 -11.46
C LEU A 389 -1.43 -17.96 -11.63
#